data_AF-A0A0Q7NER7-F1
#
_entry.id   AF-A0A0Q7NER7-F1
#
_cell.length_a   1.000
_cell.length_b   1.000
_cell.length_c   1.000
_cell.angle_alpha   90.00
_cell.angle_beta   90.00
_cell.angle_gamma   90.00
#
_symmetry.space_group_name_H-M   'P 1'
#
loop_
_entity.id
_entity.type
_entity.pdbx_description
1 polymer ?
#
loop_
_entity_poly.entity_id
_entity_poly.type
_entity_poly.pdbx_seq_one_letter_code
_entity_poly.pdbx_strand_id
1 'polypeptide(L)' 'MFVTSIISAIADCHSDPGKLSPEQAHRAMQIHLECSVDLCRVRRRARQVLVEAKLMVLDQRAG' A
#
# COMPACT_ATOMS: atom_id res chain seq x y z
N MET A 1 4.68 4.80 22.49
CA MET A 1 4.75 3.49 21.79
C MET A 1 3.66 3.45 20.73
N PHE A 2 3.91 3.95 19.51
CA PHE A 2 2.90 3.97 18.42
C PHE A 2 3.40 3.33 17.11
N VAL A 3 4.67 2.92 17.06
CA VAL A 3 5.33 2.46 15.82
C VAL A 3 5.03 0.98 15.54
N THR A 4 4.83 0.16 16.57
CA THR A 4 4.68 -1.30 16.44
C THR A 4 3.34 -1.71 15.82
N SER A 5 2.21 -1.10 16.23
CA SER A 5 0.89 -1.47 15.70
C SER A 5 0.72 -1.15 14.21
N ILE A 6 1.37 -0.09 13.73
CA ILE A 6 1.30 0.31 12.32
C ILE A 6 2.08 -0.68 11.44
N ILE A 7 3.25 -1.15 11.91
CA ILE A 7 4.01 -2.19 11.19
C ILE A 7 3.21 -3.49 11.13
N SER A 8 2.51 -3.87 12.21
CA SER A 8 1.66 -5.07 12.20
C SER A 8 0.53 -5.00 11.18
N ALA A 9 -0.12 -3.85 11.01
CA ALA A 9 -1.25 -3.70 10.08
C ALA A 9 -0.84 -3.74 8.60
N ILE A 10 0.36 -3.25 8.27
CA ILE A 10 0.87 -3.27 6.88
C ILE A 10 1.78 -4.47 6.60
N ALA A 11 2.05 -5.36 7.55
CA ALA A 11 2.85 -6.56 7.33
C ALA A 11 2.03 -7.72 6.76
N ASP A 12 0.75 -7.81 7.10
CA ASP A 12 -0.14 -8.89 6.66
C ASP A 12 -0.75 -8.60 5.28
N CYS A 13 -0.34 -9.37 4.26
CA CYS A 13 -0.83 -9.23 2.88
C CYS A 13 -2.35 -9.38 2.72
N HIS A 14 -2.97 -10.19 3.58
CA HIS A 14 -4.37 -10.61 3.47
C HIS A 14 -5.32 -9.76 4.31
N SER A 15 -4.77 -9.03 5.29
CA SER A 15 -5.55 -8.11 6.10
C SER A 15 -5.75 -6.77 5.38
N ASP A 16 -6.90 -6.14 5.60
CA ASP A 16 -7.11 -4.77 5.15
C ASP A 16 -6.39 -3.82 6.12
N PRO A 17 -5.37 -3.06 5.69
CA PRO A 17 -4.64 -2.16 6.57
C PRO A 17 -5.45 -0.91 6.94
N GLY A 18 -6.65 -0.73 6.35
CA GLY A 18 -7.54 0.40 6.60
C GLY A 18 -7.08 1.68 5.91
N LYS A 19 -7.21 2.81 6.60
CA LYS A 19 -6.74 4.11 6.08
C LYS A 19 -5.23 4.23 6.28
N LEU A 20 -4.52 4.50 5.20
CA LEU A 20 -3.09 4.77 5.19
C LEU A 20 -2.83 6.24 4.85
N SER A 21 -1.85 6.85 5.51
CA SER A 21 -1.23 8.07 5.02
C SER A 21 -0.37 7.77 3.78
N PRO A 22 -0.03 8.78 2.96
CA PRO A 22 0.88 8.58 1.83
C PRO A 22 2.24 7.96 2.23
N GLU A 23 2.79 8.37 3.36
CA GLU A 23 4.05 7.82 3.89
C GLU A 23 3.93 6.35 4.24
N GLN A 24 2.81 5.96 4.88
CA GLN A 24 2.53 4.57 5.21
C GLN A 24 2.28 3.74 3.94
N ALA A 25 1.64 4.32 2.92
CA ALA A 25 1.43 3.68 1.64
C ALA A 25 2.77 3.43 0.90
N HIS A 26 3.70 4.38 0.92
CA HIS A 26 5.06 4.14 0.41
C HIS A 26 5.78 3.03 1.17
N ARG A 27 5.68 3.02 2.50
CA ARG A 27 6.32 1.96 3.29
C ARG A 27 5.69 0.59 3.05
N ALA A 28 4.36 0.53 2.90
CA ALA A 28 3.65 -0.67 2.50
C ALA A 28 4.08 -1.17 1.11
N MET A 29 4.28 -0.28 0.13
CA MET A 29 4.83 -0.65 -1.18
C MET A 29 6.22 -1.28 -1.09
N GLN A 30 7.07 -0.77 -0.20
CA GLN A 30 8.42 -1.28 0.02
C GLN A 30 8.42 -2.64 0.71
N ILE A 31 7.57 -2.83 1.72
CA ILE A 31 7.43 -4.12 2.43
C ILE A 31 6.91 -5.21 1.50
N HIS A 32 5.94 -4.87 0.63
CA HIS A 32 5.26 -5.80 -0.27
C HIS A 32 5.84 -5.79 -1.69
N LEU A 33 7.12 -5.46 -1.86
CA LEU A 33 7.74 -5.29 -3.18
C LEU A 33 7.60 -6.52 -4.08
N GLU A 34 7.59 -7.72 -3.49
CA GLU A 34 7.47 -9.02 -4.19
C GLU A 34 6.01 -9.50 -4.33
N CYS A 35 5.07 -8.90 -3.62
CA CYS A 35 3.67 -9.35 -3.66
C CYS A 35 2.93 -8.79 -4.87
N SER A 36 2.18 -9.59 -5.61
CA SER A 36 1.32 -9.04 -6.67
C SER A 36 0.26 -8.09 -6.09
N VAL A 37 0.05 -6.93 -6.72
CA VAL A 37 -0.99 -5.95 -6.36
C VAL A 37 -2.39 -6.57 -6.46
N ASP A 38 -2.57 -7.60 -7.30
CA ASP A 38 -3.83 -8.29 -7.47
C ASP A 38 -4.13 -9.27 -6.33
N LEU A 39 -3.11 -9.69 -5.57
CA LEU A 39 -3.24 -10.67 -4.49
C LEU A 39 -3.09 -10.02 -3.11
N CYS A 40 -2.25 -8.98 -2.98
CA CYS A 40 -2.00 -8.31 -1.71
C CYS A 40 -2.94 -7.12 -1.51
N ARG A 41 -3.79 -7.21 -0.48
CA ARG A 41 -4.75 -6.15 -0.12
C ARG A 41 -4.05 -4.90 0.34
N VAL A 42 -2.97 -5.05 1.11
CA VAL A 42 -2.14 -3.93 1.56
C VAL A 42 -1.53 -3.18 0.38
N ARG A 43 -0.94 -3.90 -0.57
CA ARG A 43 -0.33 -3.30 -1.77
C ARG A 43 -1.38 -2.63 -2.65
N ARG A 44 -2.53 -3.27 -2.86
CA ARG A 44 -3.67 -2.64 -3.57
C ARG A 44 -4.09 -1.33 -2.92
N ARG A 45 -4.26 -1.33 -1.59
CA ARG A 45 -4.71 -0.15 -0.85
C ARG A 45 -3.69 0.97 -0.89
N ALA A 46 -2.42 0.66 -0.65
CA ALA A 46 -1.33 1.61 -0.75
C ALA A 46 -1.25 2.26 -2.15
N ARG A 47 -1.45 1.48 -3.21
CA ARG A 47 -1.46 2.01 -4.58
C ARG A 47 -2.60 3.01 -4.78
N GLN A 48 -3.80 2.69 -4.31
CA GLN A 48 -4.95 3.61 -4.40
C GLN A 48 -4.66 4.93 -3.69
N VAL A 49 -4.16 4.87 -2.45
CA VAL A 49 -3.82 6.06 -1.65
C VAL A 49 -2.79 6.95 -2.38
N LEU A 50 -1.75 6.35 -2.96
CA LEU A 50 -0.72 7.10 -3.67
C LEU A 50 -1.22 7.72 -4.97
N VAL A 51 -2.12 7.03 -5.68
CA VAL A 51 -2.77 7.54 -6.89
C VAL A 51 -3.72 8.69 -6.56
N GLU A 52 -4.57 8.53 -5.53
CA GLU A 52 -5.46 9.58 -5.04
C GLU A 52 -4.69 10.82 -4.56
N ALA A 53 -3.54 10.60 -3.91
CA ALA A 53 -2.64 11.67 -3.47
C ALA A 53 -1.82 12.30 -4.61
N LYS A 54 -1.96 11.84 -5.85
CA LYS A 54 -1.16 12.26 -7.03
C LYS A 54 0.36 12.06 -6.84
N LEU A 55 0.76 11.15 -5.95
CA LEU A 55 2.15 10.78 -5.67
C LEU A 55 2.59 9.57 -6.50
N MET A 56 1.65 8.91 -7.17
CA MET A 56 1.90 7.82 -8.10
C MET A 56 1.01 7.98 -9.31
N VAL A 57 1.62 8.20 -10.49
CA VAL A 57 0.90 8.17 -11.76
C VAL A 57 0.90 6.73 -12.25
N LEU A 58 -0.29 6.19 -12.48
CA LEU A 58 -0.40 4.94 -13.22
C LEU A 58 -0.20 5.28 -14.68
N ASP A 59 0.84 4.72 -15.27
CA ASP A 59 0.92 4.73 -16.73
C ASP A 59 -0.38 4.11 -17.23
N GLN A 60 -1.12 4.90 -18.01
CA GLN A 60 -2.39 4.47 -18.59
C GLN A 60 -2.01 3.38 -19.58
N ARG A 61 -2.00 2.11 -19.14
CA ARG A 61 -1.73 0.97 -20.00
C ARG A 61 -2.57 1.16 -21.26
N ALA A 62 -1.89 1.31 -22.41
CA ALA A 62 -2.51 1.21 -23.72
C ALA A 62 -3.38 -0.05 -23.70
N GLY A 63 -4.66 0.13 -24.02
CA GLY A 63 -5.70 -0.89 -23.91
C GLY A 63 -5.40 -2.17 -24.68
#